data_AF-A0A2J5HFY6-F1
#
_entry.id   AF-A0A2J5HFY6-F1
#
_cell.length_a   1.000
_cell.length_b   1.000
_cell.length_c   1.000
_cell.angle_alpha   90.00
_cell.angle_beta   90.00
_cell.angle_gamma   90.00
#
_symmetry.space_group_name_H-M   'P 1'
#
loop_
_entity.id
_entity.type
_entity.pdbx_description
1 polymer ?
#
loop_
_entity_poly.entity_id
_entity_poly.type
_entity_poly.pdbx_seq_one_letter_code
_entity_poly.pdbx_strand_id
1 'polypeptide(L)'
;MKIQLTTVVGLLLPLTVLAAPVTEADELVEIPVALEDDSRHTSSESFGLGKRANQSCKIVNTESEYVKCRSGPGFSHDIQAVVYPAKRYKFTCYKSGDCYENNCTWDAVKMSNGKYCYVNGYYTDDKCTAAALGQC
;
A
#
# COMPACT_ATOMS: atom_id res chain seq x y z
N MET A 1 49.30 -51.49 47.88
CA MET A 1 48.90 -50.56 48.97
C MET A 1 47.98 -49.50 48.40
N LYS A 2 46.98 -49.12 49.21
CA LYS A 2 45.94 -48.11 49.00
C LYS A 2 46.47 -46.70 48.72
N ILE A 3 45.57 -45.85 48.22
CA ILE A 3 45.27 -44.43 48.55
C ILE A 3 44.95 -43.71 47.22
N GLN A 4 43.95 -42.85 47.03
CA GLN A 4 42.65 -42.49 47.61
C GLN A 4 42.14 -41.28 46.78
N LEU A 5 40.85 -40.96 46.94
CA LEU A 5 40.23 -39.61 46.87
C LEU A 5 39.95 -38.95 45.50
N THR A 6 38.71 -39.18 45.05
CA THR A 6 37.65 -38.19 44.75
C THR A 6 38.03 -36.77 44.32
N THR A 7 37.49 -36.35 43.17
CA THR A 7 36.98 -34.98 43.00
C THR A 7 35.84 -34.98 41.97
N VAL A 8 34.60 -34.83 42.44
CA VAL A 8 33.43 -34.56 41.58
C VAL A 8 33.33 -33.05 41.44
N VAL A 9 33.68 -32.53 40.26
CA VAL A 9 33.43 -31.13 39.89
C VAL A 9 32.08 -31.08 39.18
N GLY A 10 31.02 -30.85 39.95
CA GLY A 10 29.70 -30.52 39.42
C GLY A 10 29.66 -29.05 39.01
N LEU A 11 29.85 -28.77 37.72
CA LEU A 11 29.69 -27.44 37.16
C LEU A 11 28.18 -27.18 36.97
N LEU A 12 27.57 -26.47 37.92
CA LEU A 12 26.23 -25.89 37.77
C LEU A 12 26.30 -24.75 36.76
N LEU A 13 25.85 -24.99 35.52
CA LEU A 13 25.62 -23.93 34.54
C LEU A 13 24.38 -23.10 34.94
N PRO A 14 24.47 -21.77 35.05
CA PRO A 14 23.30 -20.92 35.10
C PRO A 14 22.64 -20.88 33.71
N LEU A 15 21.39 -21.34 33.62
CA LEU A 15 20.51 -21.11 32.49
C LEU A 15 20.22 -19.61 32.39
N THR A 16 20.99 -18.91 31.57
CA THR A 16 20.60 -17.57 31.12
C THR A 16 19.58 -17.73 30.00
N VAL A 17 18.30 -17.65 30.38
CA VAL A 17 17.22 -17.46 29.41
C VAL A 17 17.36 -16.02 28.89
N LEU A 18 17.98 -15.85 27.73
CA LEU A 18 17.82 -14.64 26.94
C LEU A 18 16.39 -14.63 26.42
N ALA A 19 15.50 -13.89 27.10
CA ALA A 19 14.26 -13.44 26.50
C ALA A 19 14.62 -12.46 25.37
N ALA A 20 14.86 -12.98 24.18
CA ALA A 20 14.85 -12.15 22.99
C ALA A 20 13.40 -11.64 22.82
N PRO A 21 13.17 -10.32 22.69
CA PRO A 21 11.90 -9.86 22.18
C PRO A 21 11.73 -10.49 20.80
N VAL A 22 10.68 -11.30 20.65
CA VAL A 22 10.20 -11.71 19.34
C VAL A 22 9.88 -10.41 18.62
N THR A 23 10.72 -10.01 17.68
CA THR A 23 10.31 -9.08 16.64
C THR A 23 9.24 -9.79 15.84
N GLU A 24 8.00 -9.58 16.30
CA GLU A 24 6.80 -9.85 15.54
C GLU A 24 6.92 -9.13 14.21
N ALA A 25 6.89 -9.95 13.16
CA ALA A 25 6.21 -9.69 11.92
C ALA A 25 6.53 -8.35 11.23
N ASP A 26 7.51 -8.40 10.32
CA ASP A 26 7.38 -7.63 9.08
C ASP A 26 6.29 -8.33 8.24
N GLU A 27 5.04 -8.15 8.69
CA GLU A 27 3.86 -8.56 7.94
C GLU A 27 3.69 -7.55 6.81
N LEU A 28 4.17 -7.94 5.63
CA LEU A 28 3.80 -7.27 4.40
C LEU A 28 2.27 -7.21 4.35
N VAL A 29 1.73 -6.00 4.49
CA VAL A 29 0.29 -5.75 4.47
C VAL A 29 -0.27 -6.15 3.11
N GLU A 30 -0.95 -7.29 3.07
CA GLU A 30 -1.69 -7.71 1.89
C GLU A 30 -2.89 -6.80 1.66
N ILE A 31 -3.06 -6.39 0.41
CA ILE A 31 -4.19 -5.59 -0.04
C ILE A 31 -5.39 -6.52 -0.16
N PRO A 32 -6.49 -6.31 0.59
CA PRO A 32 -7.65 -7.18 0.49
C PRO A 32 -8.30 -7.06 -0.90
N VAL A 33 -8.29 -8.17 -1.64
CA VAL A 33 -9.04 -8.36 -2.88
C VAL A 33 -10.52 -8.43 -2.51
N ALA A 34 -11.24 -7.33 -2.68
CA ALA A 34 -12.68 -7.31 -2.44
C ALA A 34 -13.42 -7.93 -3.62
N LEU A 35 -14.13 -9.02 -3.34
CA LEU A 35 -15.17 -9.62 -4.18
C LEU A 35 -16.35 -8.63 -4.33
N GLU A 36 -17.03 -8.78 -5.46
CA GLU A 36 -18.09 -7.94 -6.00
C GLU A 36 -19.31 -7.86 -5.06
N ASP A 37 -19.90 -6.67 -4.92
CA ASP A 37 -21.32 -6.56 -4.55
C ASP A 37 -21.95 -5.34 -5.23
N ASP A 38 -23.15 -5.60 -5.73
CA ASP A 38 -23.94 -4.80 -6.65
C ASP A 38 -24.67 -3.68 -5.91
N SER A 39 -25.00 -2.63 -6.67
CA SER A 39 -26.24 -1.86 -6.60
C SER A 39 -26.27 -0.46 -5.94
N ARG A 40 -26.86 0.44 -6.77
CA ARG A 40 -27.62 1.68 -6.50
C ARG A 40 -26.89 3.02 -6.60
N HIS A 41 -26.92 3.51 -7.85
CA HIS A 41 -26.94 4.94 -8.20
C HIS A 41 -28.04 5.68 -7.44
N THR A 42 -27.67 6.72 -6.70
CA THR A 42 -28.55 7.86 -6.38
C THR A 42 -27.75 9.14 -6.54
N SER A 43 -28.26 10.08 -7.33
CA SER A 43 -27.61 11.32 -7.75
C SER A 43 -27.40 12.28 -6.57
N SER A 44 -26.14 12.59 -6.28
CA SER A 44 -25.73 13.65 -5.35
C SER A 44 -25.10 14.84 -6.09
N GLU A 45 -25.62 15.19 -7.26
CA GLU A 45 -25.22 16.39 -8.00
C GLU A 45 -25.97 17.62 -7.46
N SER A 46 -25.56 18.11 -6.29
CA SER A 46 -25.94 19.45 -5.80
C SER A 46 -25.06 19.97 -4.67
N PHE A 47 -24.19 19.13 -4.11
CA PHE A 47 -23.10 19.58 -3.26
C PHE A 47 -21.83 19.30 -4.05
N GLY A 48 -20.82 20.18 -4.02
CA GLY A 48 -19.52 20.00 -4.69
C GLY A 48 -18.69 18.81 -4.20
N LEU A 49 -19.36 17.76 -3.74
CA LEU A 49 -18.86 16.42 -3.51
C LEU A 49 -18.79 15.74 -4.88
N GLY A 50 -17.66 15.89 -5.57
CA GLY A 50 -17.39 15.07 -6.75
C GLY A 50 -17.67 13.60 -6.44
N LYS A 51 -18.29 12.88 -7.39
CA LYS A 51 -18.50 11.43 -7.28
C LYS A 51 -17.16 10.79 -6.93
N ARG A 52 -17.04 10.25 -5.72
CA ARG A 52 -15.93 9.38 -5.38
C ARG A 52 -16.24 8.02 -5.99
N ALA A 53 -15.54 7.69 -7.06
CA ALA A 53 -15.59 6.37 -7.64
C ALA A 53 -15.10 5.30 -6.64
N ASN A 54 -15.37 4.04 -6.96
CA ASN A 54 -14.71 2.89 -6.35
C ASN A 54 -14.20 2.00 -7.48
N GLN A 55 -13.27 2.55 -8.25
CA GLN A 55 -12.84 1.99 -9.52
C GLN A 55 -11.66 1.05 -9.29
N SER A 56 -11.80 -0.21 -9.70
CA SER A 56 -10.71 -1.20 -9.63
C SER A 56 -9.86 -1.12 -10.90
N CYS A 57 -8.66 -0.56 -10.78
CA CYS A 57 -7.76 -0.32 -11.91
C CYS A 57 -6.47 -1.11 -11.77
N LYS A 58 -5.94 -1.58 -12.89
CA LYS A 58 -4.66 -2.28 -12.96
C LYS A 58 -3.52 -1.27 -13.13
N ILE A 59 -2.38 -1.52 -12.46
CA ILE A 59 -1.15 -0.79 -12.75
C ILE A 59 -0.53 -1.32 -14.05
N VAL A 60 -0.25 -0.40 -14.97
CA VAL A 60 0.25 -0.66 -16.33
C VAL A 60 1.35 0.34 -16.69
N ASN A 61 1.91 0.21 -17.90
CA ASN A 61 2.84 1.18 -18.50
C ASN A 61 4.11 1.44 -17.66
N THR A 62 4.63 0.41 -17.00
CA THR A 62 5.87 0.49 -16.24
C THR A 62 6.66 -0.82 -16.37
N GLU A 63 7.97 -0.70 -16.59
CA GLU A 63 8.93 -1.80 -16.52
C GLU A 63 9.62 -1.89 -15.14
N SER A 64 9.35 -0.92 -14.27
CA SER A 64 9.86 -0.93 -12.89
C SER A 64 9.09 -1.95 -12.04
N GLU A 65 9.75 -2.51 -11.03
CA GLU A 65 9.14 -3.44 -10.06
C GLU A 65 7.94 -2.82 -9.32
N TYR A 66 7.91 -1.48 -9.20
CA TYR A 66 6.85 -0.74 -8.52
C TYR A 66 6.71 0.68 -9.08
N VAL A 67 5.55 1.30 -8.80
CA VAL A 67 5.25 2.72 -9.05
C VAL A 67 5.10 3.44 -7.71
N LYS A 68 5.67 4.63 -7.61
CA LYS A 68 5.63 5.45 -6.40
C LYS A 68 4.26 6.09 -6.21
N CYS A 69 3.64 5.87 -5.05
CA CYS A 69 2.40 6.51 -4.64
C CYS A 69 2.71 7.68 -3.70
N ARG A 70 2.35 8.90 -4.08
CA ARG A 70 2.82 10.14 -3.45
C ARG A 70 1.77 10.81 -2.58
N SER A 71 2.17 11.76 -1.75
CA SER A 71 1.27 12.51 -0.85
C SER A 71 0.39 13.55 -1.54
N GLY A 72 0.71 13.93 -2.77
CA GLY A 72 -0.07 14.85 -3.58
C GLY A 72 0.17 14.66 -5.08
N PRO A 73 -0.50 15.47 -5.91
CA PRO A 73 -0.49 15.34 -7.36
C PRO A 73 0.76 15.96 -7.98
N GLY A 74 1.92 15.31 -7.83
CA GLY A 74 3.18 15.80 -8.39
C GLY A 74 4.40 15.01 -7.96
N PHE A 75 5.49 15.15 -8.72
CA PHE A 75 6.74 14.42 -8.51
C PHE A 75 7.57 14.93 -7.32
N SER A 76 7.28 16.15 -6.86
CA SER A 76 7.93 16.76 -5.69
C SER A 76 7.31 16.34 -4.35
N HIS A 77 6.14 15.70 -4.36
CA HIS A 77 5.49 15.21 -3.15
C HIS A 77 6.15 13.94 -2.60
N ASP A 78 6.18 13.82 -1.27
CA ASP A 78 6.73 12.67 -0.56
C ASP A 78 6.11 11.35 -1.02
N ILE A 79 6.92 10.29 -1.04
CA ILE A 79 6.47 8.93 -1.32
C ILE A 79 5.85 8.38 -0.02
N GLN A 80 4.58 7.98 -0.08
CA GLN A 80 3.88 7.38 1.07
C GLN A 80 3.71 5.86 0.96
N ALA A 81 3.68 5.35 -0.27
CA ALA A 81 3.50 3.94 -0.55
C ALA A 81 4.02 3.61 -1.96
N VAL A 82 3.93 2.33 -2.32
CA VAL A 82 4.18 1.85 -3.68
C VAL A 82 3.02 0.98 -4.16
N VAL A 83 2.81 0.94 -5.46
CA VAL A 83 1.85 0.04 -6.11
C VAL A 83 2.59 -0.82 -7.14
N TYR A 84 2.14 -2.07 -7.30
CA TYR A 84 2.87 -3.07 -8.09
C TYR A 84 2.26 -3.23 -9.48
N PRO A 85 3.08 -3.40 -10.53
CA PRO A 85 2.62 -3.67 -11.89
C PRO A 85 1.70 -4.89 -11.95
N ALA A 86 0.74 -4.87 -12.87
CA ALA A 86 -0.26 -5.93 -13.08
C ALA A 86 -1.18 -6.24 -11.89
N LYS A 87 -1.01 -5.61 -10.72
CA LYS A 87 -1.95 -5.68 -9.59
C LYS A 87 -3.06 -4.65 -9.74
N ARG A 88 -4.19 -4.91 -9.08
CA ARG A 88 -5.36 -4.03 -9.07
C ARG A 88 -5.49 -3.31 -7.73
N TYR A 89 -5.85 -2.04 -7.80
CA TYR A 89 -6.08 -1.17 -6.65
C TYR A 89 -7.40 -0.44 -6.80
N LYS A 90 -7.99 -0.05 -5.67
CA LYS A 90 -9.20 0.77 -5.63
C LYS A 90 -8.83 2.25 -5.68
N PHE A 91 -9.13 2.87 -6.82
CA PHE A 91 -8.98 4.30 -7.04
C PHE A 91 -10.33 5.00 -6.86
N THR A 92 -10.31 6.18 -6.22
CA THR A 92 -11.55 6.82 -5.79
C THR A 92 -11.86 8.14 -6.44
N CYS A 93 -10.86 8.88 -6.89
CA CYS A 93 -11.00 10.16 -7.55
C CYS A 93 -9.64 10.54 -8.15
N TYR A 94 -9.58 11.57 -8.98
CA TYR A 94 -8.32 12.11 -9.49
C TYR A 94 -8.13 13.57 -9.07
N LYS A 95 -6.87 14.01 -9.08
CA LYS A 95 -6.48 15.42 -9.03
C LYS A 95 -5.66 15.78 -10.27
N SER A 96 -5.66 17.05 -10.65
CA SER A 96 -4.70 17.56 -11.64
C SER A 96 -3.38 17.93 -10.97
N GLY A 97 -2.27 17.73 -11.65
CA GLY A 97 -0.92 17.97 -11.13
C GLY A 97 0.15 17.92 -12.21
N ASP A 98 1.37 17.55 -11.83
CA ASP A 98 2.48 17.41 -12.78
C ASP A 98 2.13 16.41 -13.89
N CYS A 99 2.49 16.77 -15.13
CA CYS A 99 2.23 15.94 -16.29
C CYS A 99 3.38 14.95 -16.54
N TYR A 100 3.03 13.74 -16.96
CA TYR A 100 3.96 12.73 -17.44
C TYR A 100 3.34 11.97 -18.59
N GLU A 101 4.08 11.82 -19.69
CA GLU A 101 3.59 11.16 -20.92
C GLU A 101 2.22 11.69 -21.37
N ASN A 102 2.06 13.02 -21.36
CA ASN A 102 0.82 13.76 -21.67
C ASN A 102 -0.38 13.48 -20.73
N ASN A 103 -0.16 12.81 -19.60
CA ASN A 103 -1.17 12.63 -18.56
C ASN A 103 -0.85 13.48 -17.32
N CYS A 104 -1.74 14.43 -17.01
CA CYS A 104 -1.63 15.34 -15.87
C CYS A 104 -2.55 14.96 -14.70
N THR A 105 -3.18 13.79 -14.75
CA THR A 105 -4.03 13.30 -13.66
C THR A 105 -3.20 12.50 -12.66
N TRP A 106 -3.67 12.54 -11.42
CA TRP A 106 -3.09 11.85 -10.27
C TRP A 106 -4.23 11.14 -9.55
N ASP A 107 -4.27 9.83 -9.71
CA ASP A 107 -5.38 8.97 -9.29
C ASP A 107 -5.16 8.55 -7.84
N ALA A 108 -6.20 8.76 -7.01
CA ALA A 108 -6.12 8.60 -5.57
C ALA A 108 -6.44 7.16 -5.15
N VAL A 109 -5.50 6.53 -4.46
CA VAL A 109 -5.66 5.23 -3.78
C VAL A 109 -5.91 5.47 -2.29
N LYS A 110 -6.95 4.87 -1.73
CA LYS A 110 -7.21 4.92 -0.28
C LYS A 110 -6.31 3.91 0.43
N MET A 111 -5.47 4.41 1.35
CA MET A 111 -4.60 3.59 2.19
C MET A 111 -5.34 3.10 3.44
N SER A 112 -4.79 2.06 4.08
CA SER A 112 -5.35 1.46 5.31
C SER A 112 -5.51 2.45 6.47
N ASN A 113 -4.62 3.44 6.56
CA ASN A 113 -4.66 4.52 7.54
C ASN A 113 -5.73 5.60 7.25
N GLY A 114 -6.59 5.39 6.26
CA GLY A 114 -7.66 6.30 5.85
C GLY A 114 -7.21 7.51 5.03
N LYS A 115 -5.91 7.72 4.84
CA LYS A 115 -5.36 8.76 3.96
C LYS A 115 -5.35 8.29 2.51
N TYR A 116 -5.07 9.23 1.61
CA TYR A 116 -4.87 8.96 0.19
C TYR A 116 -3.41 9.10 -0.18
N CYS A 117 -2.97 8.27 -1.12
CA CYS A 117 -1.78 8.51 -1.91
C CYS A 117 -2.17 8.57 -3.40
N TYR A 118 -1.33 9.17 -4.22
CA TYR A 118 -1.64 9.48 -5.61
C TYR A 118 -0.60 8.88 -6.57
N VAL A 119 -1.09 8.29 -7.64
CA VAL A 119 -0.28 7.73 -8.74
C VAL A 119 -0.61 8.51 -10.01
N ASN A 120 0.38 8.89 -10.82
CA ASN A 120 0.09 9.56 -12.09
C ASN A 120 -0.75 8.62 -12.99
N GLY A 121 -1.82 9.14 -13.59
CA GLY A 121 -2.80 8.35 -14.35
C GLY A 121 -2.23 7.69 -15.61
N TYR A 122 -1.02 8.03 -16.03
CA TYR A 122 -0.31 7.26 -17.06
C TYR A 122 -0.11 5.78 -16.66
N TYR A 123 0.02 5.50 -15.36
CA TYR A 123 0.29 4.16 -14.84
C TYR A 123 -0.97 3.36 -14.51
N THR A 124 -2.17 3.90 -14.74
CA THR A 124 -3.44 3.21 -14.49
C THR A 124 -4.06 2.77 -15.82
N ASP A 125 -4.77 1.64 -15.81
CA ASP A 125 -5.44 1.14 -17.01
C ASP A 125 -6.58 2.07 -17.46
N ASP A 126 -7.09 1.83 -18.67
CA ASP A 126 -8.16 2.62 -19.31
C ASP A 126 -9.49 2.64 -18.52
N LYS A 127 -9.61 1.86 -17.44
CA LYS A 127 -10.73 1.93 -16.51
C LYS A 127 -10.63 3.11 -15.54
N CYS A 128 -9.45 3.71 -15.38
CA CYS A 128 -9.16 4.78 -14.43
C CYS A 128 -9.12 6.18 -15.06
N THR A 129 -9.91 6.43 -16.11
CA THR A 129 -9.95 7.77 -16.71
C THR A 129 -10.51 8.82 -15.74
N ALA A 130 -10.17 10.09 -15.98
CA ALA A 130 -10.73 11.23 -15.23
C ALA A 130 -12.27 11.18 -15.16
N ALA A 131 -12.93 10.76 -16.25
CA ALA A 131 -14.37 10.61 -16.30
C ALA A 131 -14.89 9.47 -15.40
N ALA A 132 -14.18 8.34 -15.33
CA ALA A 132 -14.54 7.21 -14.48
C ALA A 132 -14.32 7.51 -12.99
N LEU A 133 -13.25 8.23 -12.66
CA LEU A 133 -12.86 8.50 -11.27
C LEU A 133 -13.61 9.68 -10.64
N GLY A 134 -13.88 10.73 -11.43
CA GLY A 134 -14.39 11.99 -10.88
C GLY A 134 -13.32 12.77 -10.12
N GLN A 135 -13.48 14.09 -10.05
CA GLN A 135 -12.53 14.96 -9.37
C GLN A 135 -12.64 14.81 -7.85
N CYS A 136 -11.49 14.75 -7.17
CA CYS A 136 -11.41 14.97 -5.72
C CYS A 136 -11.62 16.47 -5.42
#